data_AF-A0A7X1P947-F1
#
_entry.id   AF-A0A7X1P947-F1
#
_cell.length_a   1.000
_cell.length_b   1.000
_cell.length_c   1.000
_cell.angle_alpha   90.00
_cell.angle_beta   90.00
_cell.angle_gamma   90.00
#
_symmetry.space_group_name_H-M   'P 1'
#
loop_
_entity.id
_entity.type
_entity.pdbx_description
1 polymer ?
#
loop_
_entity_poly.entity_id
_entity_poly.type
_entity_poly.pdbx_seq_one_letter_code
_entity_poly.pdbx_strand_id
1 'polypeptide(L)'
;MLLRSMAVAVAVAFALAPAYAQQNGKSKDKVKSKRVVQGPKQRHQCKVGPYEKQTRLVMETVKNKPVYIAYWSSSGPFHCSFESWPGDGRAQWVDSKAGTVINLIKGTMRIERNGDKYYIHANEVDRMPYCGTFGLITGVMTVPTKKGRPCDWQDMSEDDGNVLKQKETPADAEPAPALQDAAPAETGPSAGSDAAGPIGLADPG
;
A
#
# COMPACT_ATOMS: atom_id res chain seq x y z
N MET A 1 -56.41 36.05 -42.55
CA MET A 1 -55.85 36.71 -41.35
C MET A 1 -54.39 36.23 -41.25
N LEU A 2 -53.41 36.98 -41.77
CA LEU A 2 -52.66 38.05 -41.06
C LEU A 2 -52.23 37.60 -39.65
N LEU A 3 -50.99 37.68 -39.18
CA LEU A 3 -49.69 38.10 -39.70
C LEU A 3 -48.66 37.83 -38.56
N ARG A 4 -47.37 37.72 -38.91
CA ARG A 4 -46.16 38.13 -38.13
C ARG A 4 -45.48 37.18 -37.14
N SER A 5 -44.41 36.59 -37.67
CA SER A 5 -43.06 36.43 -37.11
C SER A 5 -42.61 37.52 -36.12
N MET A 6 -41.76 37.16 -35.14
CA MET A 6 -40.53 37.90 -34.80
C MET A 6 -39.50 36.98 -34.12
N ALA A 7 -38.36 36.79 -34.79
CA ALA A 7 -37.10 36.34 -34.21
C ALA A 7 -36.36 37.57 -33.68
N VAL A 8 -35.71 37.45 -32.51
CA VAL A 8 -34.79 38.47 -32.02
C VAL A 8 -33.47 37.78 -31.66
N ALA A 9 -32.50 37.93 -32.57
CA ALA A 9 -31.09 37.69 -32.32
C ALA A 9 -30.49 39.00 -31.79
N VAL A 10 -29.72 38.93 -30.69
CA VAL A 10 -28.89 40.04 -30.24
C VAL A 10 -27.44 39.57 -30.25
N ALA A 11 -26.75 39.92 -31.34
CA ALA A 11 -25.31 39.94 -31.42
C ALA A 11 -24.83 41.30 -30.90
N VAL A 12 -23.92 41.29 -29.92
CA VAL A 12 -23.18 42.49 -29.54
C VAL A 12 -21.70 42.15 -29.65
N ALA A 13 -21.12 42.58 -30.77
CA ALA A 13 -19.69 42.66 -30.98
C ALA A 13 -19.21 44.02 -30.45
N PHE A 14 -18.34 44.01 -29.45
CA PHE A 14 -17.50 45.16 -29.13
C PHE A 14 -16.06 44.82 -29.49
N ALA A 15 -15.62 45.36 -30.63
CA ALA A 15 -14.23 45.51 -30.98
C ALA A 15 -13.71 46.80 -30.33
N LEU A 16 -12.76 46.67 -29.40
CA LEU A 16 -11.86 47.75 -29.00
C LEU A 16 -10.45 47.16 -28.98
N ALA A 17 -9.62 47.65 -29.89
CA ALA A 17 -8.19 47.37 -29.90
C ALA A 17 -7.47 48.12 -28.77
N PRO A 18 -6.41 47.52 -28.21
CA PRO A 18 -5.20 48.26 -27.88
C PRO A 18 -4.05 47.68 -28.72
N ALA A 19 -3.51 48.45 -29.66
CA ALA A 19 -2.33 49.27 -29.41
C ALA A 19 -1.15 48.43 -28.88
N TYR A 20 -0.35 47.94 -29.81
CA TYR A 20 1.01 47.45 -29.56
C TYR A 20 1.81 48.51 -28.81
N ALA A 21 2.01 48.31 -27.50
CA ALA A 21 3.03 49.00 -26.73
C ALA A 21 4.15 47.99 -26.44
N GLN A 22 5.24 48.09 -27.19
CA GLN A 22 6.52 47.53 -26.78
C GLN A 22 6.95 48.21 -25.48
N GLN A 23 6.93 47.49 -24.37
CA GLN A 23 7.76 47.82 -23.22
C GLN A 23 8.68 46.65 -22.90
N ASN A 24 9.90 46.85 -23.42
CA ASN A 24 11.14 46.19 -23.10
C ASN A 24 11.48 46.45 -21.62
N GLY A 25 10.92 45.64 -20.72
CA GLY A 25 11.14 45.71 -19.27
C GLY A 25 11.84 44.45 -18.78
N LYS A 26 13.17 44.52 -18.66
CA LYS A 26 14.00 43.50 -18.02
C LYS A 26 13.61 43.32 -16.54
N SER A 27 12.67 42.44 -16.22
CA SER A 27 12.58 41.88 -14.86
C SER A 27 13.48 40.63 -14.80
N LYS A 28 14.77 40.87 -14.57
CA LYS A 28 15.74 39.85 -14.15
C LYS A 28 15.48 39.45 -12.70
N ASP A 29 14.31 38.92 -12.38
CA ASP A 29 14.18 38.12 -11.18
C ASP A 29 14.52 36.69 -11.54
N LYS A 30 15.84 36.43 -11.57
CA LYS A 30 16.38 35.10 -11.38
C LYS A 30 15.95 34.62 -9.99
N VAL A 31 14.72 34.13 -9.87
CA VAL A 31 14.39 33.13 -8.86
C VAL A 31 15.26 31.94 -9.23
N LYS A 32 16.47 31.91 -8.64
CA LYS A 32 17.28 30.71 -8.56
C LYS A 32 16.39 29.70 -7.84
N SER A 33 15.63 28.93 -8.61
CA SER A 33 15.13 27.63 -8.19
C SER A 33 16.35 26.96 -7.58
N LYS A 34 16.37 26.86 -6.25
CA LYS A 34 17.36 26.07 -5.53
C LYS A 34 17.19 24.70 -6.13
N ARG A 35 18.06 24.36 -7.08
CA ARG A 35 18.27 23.00 -7.53
C ARG A 35 18.71 22.29 -6.27
N VAL A 36 17.74 21.72 -5.55
CA VAL A 36 17.97 20.92 -4.37
C VAL A 36 18.95 19.89 -4.86
N VAL A 37 20.20 20.00 -4.39
CA VAL A 37 21.26 19.07 -4.72
C VAL A 37 20.81 17.75 -4.11
N GLN A 38 20.08 16.97 -4.92
CA GLN A 38 19.63 15.64 -4.60
C GLN A 38 20.90 14.84 -4.41
N GLY A 39 21.20 14.48 -3.16
CA GLY A 39 22.26 13.51 -2.88
C GLY A 39 22.02 12.21 -3.66
N PRO A 40 23.01 11.30 -3.71
CA PRO A 40 22.90 10.08 -4.50
C PRO A 40 21.58 9.36 -4.17
N LYS A 41 20.74 9.23 -5.18
CA LYS A 41 19.41 8.63 -5.08
C LYS A 41 19.59 7.13 -4.85
N GLN A 42 19.27 6.66 -3.65
CA GLN A 42 19.28 5.24 -3.35
C GLN A 42 17.92 4.66 -3.66
N ARG A 43 17.86 3.84 -4.71
CA ARG A 43 16.65 3.13 -5.13
C ARG A 43 16.66 1.71 -4.58
N HIS A 44 15.65 1.39 -3.79
CA HIS A 44 15.37 0.09 -3.20
C HIS A 44 14.23 -0.57 -3.99
N GLN A 45 14.40 -1.82 -4.41
CA GLN A 45 13.40 -2.56 -5.16
C GLN A 45 13.18 -3.91 -4.50
N CYS A 46 11.94 -4.20 -4.14
CA CYS A 46 11.52 -5.44 -3.51
C CYS A 46 10.48 -6.14 -4.37
N LYS A 47 10.56 -7.47 -4.38
CA LYS A 47 9.59 -8.38 -4.98
C LYS A 47 9.50 -9.59 -4.07
N VAL A 48 8.32 -9.84 -3.53
CA VAL A 48 8.03 -10.92 -2.58
C VAL A 48 6.83 -11.71 -3.10
N GLY A 49 6.86 -13.03 -2.97
CA GLY A 49 5.75 -13.91 -3.33
C GLY A 49 5.70 -14.36 -4.81
N PRO A 50 4.91 -15.43 -5.07
CA PRO A 50 4.69 -15.97 -6.41
C PRO A 50 3.84 -15.02 -7.25
N TYR A 51 3.84 -15.17 -8.58
CA TYR A 51 3.18 -14.24 -9.51
C TYR A 51 1.69 -13.97 -9.18
N GLU A 52 0.96 -14.98 -8.71
CA GLU A 52 -0.46 -14.88 -8.34
C GLU A 52 -0.72 -14.08 -7.06
N LYS A 53 0.25 -14.04 -6.13
CA LYS A 53 0.17 -13.33 -4.84
C LYS A 53 1.46 -12.57 -4.58
N GLN A 54 1.78 -11.64 -5.47
CA GLN A 54 3.07 -10.97 -5.48
C GLN A 54 2.95 -9.56 -4.94
N THR A 55 3.88 -9.18 -4.08
CA THR A 55 4.03 -7.80 -3.62
C THR A 55 5.35 -7.23 -4.15
N ARG A 56 5.27 -6.10 -4.84
CA ARG A 56 6.41 -5.33 -5.32
C ARG A 56 6.42 -3.95 -4.69
N LEU A 57 7.61 -3.47 -4.39
CA LEU A 57 7.81 -2.15 -3.85
C LEU A 57 9.05 -1.52 -4.47
N VAL A 58 8.94 -0.27 -4.90
CA VAL A 58 10.05 0.58 -5.28
C VAL A 58 10.05 1.78 -4.36
N MET A 59 11.15 2.01 -3.65
CA MET A 59 11.32 3.18 -2.80
C MET A 59 12.61 3.88 -3.15
N GLU A 60 12.57 5.21 -3.27
CA GLU A 60 13.77 6.00 -3.48
C GLU A 60 14.01 6.89 -2.29
N THR A 61 15.28 6.96 -1.89
CA THR A 61 15.71 7.71 -0.70
C THR A 61 16.84 8.67 -1.06
N VAL A 62 16.79 9.86 -0.48
CA VAL A 62 17.85 10.88 -0.58
C VAL A 62 18.27 11.23 0.84
N LYS A 63 19.55 11.05 1.16
CA LYS A 63 20.07 11.21 2.53
C LYS A 63 19.23 10.43 3.57
N ASN A 64 18.88 9.19 3.23
CA ASN A 64 18.08 8.29 4.07
C ASN A 64 16.62 8.71 4.30
N LYS A 65 16.14 9.76 3.63
CA LYS A 65 14.73 10.17 3.64
C LYS A 65 14.03 9.65 2.39
N PRO A 66 12.85 9.01 2.52
CA PRO A 66 12.08 8.60 1.36
C PRO A 66 11.60 9.85 0.59
N VAL A 67 11.75 9.81 -0.73
CA VAL A 67 11.31 10.88 -1.64
C VAL A 67 10.34 10.38 -2.71
N TYR A 68 10.18 9.07 -2.81
CA TYR A 68 9.31 8.40 -3.76
C TYR A 68 9.01 6.99 -3.27
N ILE A 69 7.76 6.56 -3.43
CA ILE A 69 7.35 5.19 -3.19
C ILE A 69 6.36 4.76 -4.28
N ALA A 70 6.52 3.53 -4.74
CA ALA A 70 5.56 2.84 -5.58
C ALA A 70 5.35 1.44 -5.02
N TYR A 71 4.11 1.06 -4.83
CA TYR A 71 3.68 -0.23 -4.34
C TYR A 71 2.82 -0.89 -5.41
N TRP A 72 3.01 -2.19 -5.61
CA TRP A 72 2.20 -3.00 -6.50
C TRP A 72 1.92 -4.34 -5.83
N SER A 73 0.70 -4.81 -5.88
CA SER A 73 0.34 -6.15 -5.44
C SER A 73 -0.53 -6.88 -6.44
N SER A 74 -0.39 -8.21 -6.50
CA SER A 74 -1.31 -9.09 -7.22
C SER A 74 -2.00 -10.05 -6.26
N SER A 75 -3.25 -10.37 -6.56
CA SER A 75 -4.01 -11.43 -5.92
C SER A 75 -4.93 -12.07 -6.96
N GLY A 76 -4.52 -13.20 -7.52
CA GLY A 76 -5.19 -13.85 -8.64
C GLY A 76 -5.22 -12.94 -9.89
N PRO A 77 -6.38 -12.69 -10.52
CA PRO A 77 -6.49 -11.83 -11.70
C PRO A 77 -6.40 -10.33 -11.38
N PHE A 78 -6.33 -9.98 -10.09
CA PHE A 78 -6.43 -8.60 -9.64
C PHE A 78 -5.07 -8.01 -9.33
N HIS A 79 -4.86 -6.77 -9.77
CA HIS A 79 -3.62 -6.04 -9.58
C HIS A 79 -3.91 -4.68 -8.95
N CYS A 80 -3.27 -4.41 -7.82
CA CYS A 80 -3.33 -3.13 -7.14
C CYS A 80 -2.02 -2.37 -7.33
N SER A 81 -2.07 -1.07 -7.56
CA SER A 81 -0.87 -0.25 -7.53
C SER A 81 -1.16 1.16 -7.08
N PHE A 82 -0.21 1.73 -6.35
CA PHE A 82 -0.20 3.16 -6.11
C PHE A 82 1.25 3.66 -6.12
N GLU A 83 1.38 4.93 -6.43
CA GLU A 83 2.64 5.65 -6.40
C GLU A 83 2.40 7.00 -5.75
N SER A 84 3.38 7.47 -4.99
CA SER A 84 3.31 8.75 -4.32
C SER A 84 4.69 9.35 -4.14
N TRP A 85 4.72 10.67 -4.12
CA TRP A 85 5.88 11.49 -3.81
C TRP A 85 5.43 12.76 -3.08
N PRO A 86 6.33 13.45 -2.35
CA PRO A 86 6.00 14.70 -1.69
C PRO A 86 5.46 15.74 -2.69
N GLY A 87 4.24 16.22 -2.47
CA GLY A 87 3.59 17.21 -3.32
C GLY A 87 2.85 16.65 -4.54
N ASP A 88 2.57 15.35 -4.58
CA ASP A 88 1.74 14.73 -5.64
C ASP A 88 0.25 15.16 -5.62
N GLY A 89 -0.20 15.82 -4.55
CA GLY A 89 -1.57 16.26 -4.34
C GLY A 89 -2.56 15.15 -3.96
N ARG A 90 -2.12 13.89 -3.91
CA ARG A 90 -2.95 12.70 -3.59
C ARG A 90 -2.66 12.13 -2.22
N ALA A 91 -1.44 12.32 -1.71
CA ALA A 91 -1.04 11.86 -0.39
C ALA A 91 -0.33 12.99 0.37
N GLN A 92 -0.51 13.00 1.69
CA GLN A 92 0.20 13.92 2.57
C GLN A 92 1.39 13.21 3.19
N TRP A 93 2.59 13.74 2.93
CA TRP A 93 3.83 13.25 3.51
C TRP A 93 4.18 14.05 4.75
N VAL A 94 4.34 13.36 5.88
CA VAL A 94 4.70 13.94 7.18
C VAL A 94 5.98 13.28 7.67
N ASP A 95 7.06 14.04 7.68
CA ASP A 95 8.33 13.61 8.24
C ASP A 95 8.35 13.79 9.77
N SER A 96 8.78 12.76 10.49
CA SER A 96 8.98 12.78 11.94
C SER A 96 10.37 12.25 12.31
N LYS A 97 10.71 12.29 13.61
CA LYS A 97 11.94 11.65 14.12
C LYS A 97 11.90 10.12 14.03
N ALA A 98 10.70 9.53 14.07
CA ALA A 98 10.50 8.08 14.01
C ALA A 98 10.51 7.53 12.57
N GLY A 99 10.26 8.39 11.59
CA GLY A 99 10.13 7.99 10.18
C GLY A 99 9.25 8.94 9.40
N THR A 100 8.93 8.56 8.17
CA THR A 100 8.01 9.30 7.30
C THR A 100 6.67 8.59 7.30
N VAL A 101 5.60 9.35 7.57
CA VAL A 101 4.21 8.88 7.46
C VAL A 101 3.62 9.44 6.17
N ILE A 102 2.98 8.59 5.40
CA ILE A 102 2.31 8.92 4.14
C ILE A 102 0.82 8.65 4.37
N ASN A 103 0.06 9.73 4.54
CA ASN A 103 -1.39 9.66 4.64
C ASN A 103 -1.96 9.59 3.23
N LEU A 104 -2.53 8.44 2.88
CA LEU A 104 -3.19 8.22 1.61
C LEU A 104 -4.65 8.67 1.74
N ILE A 105 -5.42 8.62 0.65
CA ILE A 105 -6.86 8.90 0.67
C ILE A 105 -7.56 8.05 1.73
N LYS A 106 -7.13 6.80 1.88
CA LYS A 106 -7.57 5.89 2.94
C LYS A 106 -6.39 5.03 3.40
N GLY A 107 -6.29 4.90 4.72
CA GLY A 107 -5.17 4.26 5.38
C GLY A 107 -3.92 5.12 5.45
N THR A 108 -2.89 4.57 6.08
CA THR A 108 -1.59 5.23 6.25
C THR A 108 -0.47 4.27 5.94
N MET A 109 0.64 4.82 5.44
CA MET A 109 1.87 4.07 5.26
C MET A 109 3.00 4.73 6.02
N ARG A 110 3.59 4.01 6.97
CA ARG A 110 4.70 4.50 7.81
C ARG A 110 6.00 3.83 7.39
N ILE A 111 6.97 4.64 7.01
CA ILE A 111 8.31 4.22 6.62
C ILE A 111 9.26 4.55 7.77
N GLU A 112 9.74 3.52 8.43
CA GLU A 112 10.74 3.62 9.49
C GLU A 112 12.06 3.07 9.01
N ARG A 113 13.15 3.60 9.57
CA ARG A 113 14.47 3.02 9.38
C ARG A 113 15.03 2.57 10.71
N ASN A 114 15.44 1.32 10.78
CA ASN A 114 16.19 0.80 11.91
C ASN A 114 17.44 0.08 11.38
N GLY A 115 18.60 0.69 11.62
CA GLY A 115 19.89 0.21 11.15
C GLY A 115 20.00 0.13 9.62
N ASP A 116 20.16 -1.08 9.11
CA ASP A 116 20.34 -1.40 7.69
C ASP A 116 19.04 -1.86 7.00
N LYS A 117 17.89 -1.64 7.62
CA LYS A 117 16.57 -1.99 7.07
C LYS A 117 15.60 -0.82 7.15
N TYR A 118 14.69 -0.77 6.20
CA TYR A 118 13.47 0.01 6.28
C TYR A 118 12.29 -0.92 6.59
N TYR A 119 11.39 -0.45 7.44
CA TYR A 119 10.15 -1.12 7.78
C TYR A 119 9.02 -0.24 7.26
N ILE A 120 8.23 -0.79 6.34
CA ILE A 120 7.13 -0.06 5.71
C ILE A 120 5.85 -0.72 6.19
N HIS A 121 5.20 -0.06 7.14
CA HIS A 121 3.94 -0.49 7.70
C HIS A 121 2.83 0.09 6.83
N ALA A 122 2.05 -0.76 6.18
CA ALA A 122 0.77 -0.39 5.58
C ALA A 122 -0.33 -0.67 6.61
N ASN A 123 -1.15 0.33 6.90
CA ASN A 123 -2.28 0.20 7.80
C ASN A 123 -3.55 0.64 7.06
N GLU A 124 -4.43 -0.32 6.79
CA GLU A 124 -5.71 -0.13 6.11
C GLU A 124 -5.60 0.63 4.79
N VAL A 125 -4.50 0.42 4.06
CA VAL A 125 -4.30 1.08 2.77
C VAL A 125 -5.28 0.49 1.77
N ASP A 126 -6.16 1.33 1.24
CA ASP A 126 -7.23 0.86 0.37
C ASP A 126 -6.66 0.28 -0.92
N ARG A 127 -7.11 -0.93 -1.27
CA ARG A 127 -7.07 -1.43 -2.64
C ARG A 127 -8.13 -0.64 -3.41
N MET A 128 -7.83 0.63 -3.72
CA MET A 128 -8.76 1.57 -4.37
C MET A 128 -9.39 1.00 -5.66
N PRO A 129 -10.48 1.58 -6.20
CA PRO A 129 -11.30 0.97 -7.26
C PRO A 129 -10.59 0.71 -8.60
N TYR A 130 -9.42 1.29 -8.85
CA TYR A 130 -8.59 0.98 -10.02
C TYR A 130 -8.00 -0.44 -9.99
N CYS A 131 -8.15 -1.14 -8.87
CA CYS A 131 -7.56 -2.44 -8.63
C CYS A 131 -8.52 -3.61 -8.86
N GLY A 132 -9.77 -3.33 -9.29
CA GLY A 132 -10.79 -4.33 -9.59
C GLY A 132 -11.27 -5.16 -8.39
N THR A 133 -10.80 -4.87 -7.18
CA THR A 133 -11.16 -5.55 -5.94
C THR A 133 -11.29 -4.57 -4.80
N PHE A 134 -12.26 -4.82 -3.94
CA PHE A 134 -12.35 -4.17 -2.64
C PHE A 134 -11.44 -4.92 -1.66
N GLY A 135 -10.73 -4.17 -0.82
CA GLY A 135 -9.91 -4.76 0.24
C GLY A 135 -8.98 -3.75 0.86
N LEU A 136 -8.43 -4.11 2.01
CA LEU A 136 -7.45 -3.32 2.74
C LEU A 136 -6.10 -4.02 2.69
N ILE A 137 -5.03 -3.25 2.62
CA ILE A 137 -3.67 -3.76 2.75
C ILE A 137 -3.19 -3.38 4.15
N THR A 138 -2.99 -4.41 4.97
CA THR A 138 -2.41 -4.27 6.30
C THR A 138 -1.23 -5.24 6.41
N GLY A 139 -0.05 -4.71 6.70
CA GLY A 139 1.15 -5.54 6.73
C GLY A 139 2.44 -4.74 6.84
N VAL A 140 3.55 -5.45 6.90
CA VAL A 140 4.88 -4.87 7.04
C VAL A 140 5.80 -5.40 5.94
N MET A 141 6.32 -4.49 5.11
CA MET A 141 7.41 -4.78 4.17
C MET A 141 8.74 -4.44 4.83
N THR A 142 9.63 -5.43 4.92
CA THR A 142 11.02 -5.23 5.33
C THR A 142 11.91 -5.08 4.10
N VAL A 143 12.51 -3.90 3.94
CA VAL A 143 13.36 -3.55 2.81
C VAL A 143 14.81 -3.40 3.28
N PRO A 144 15.74 -4.27 2.87
CA PRO A 144 17.16 -4.10 3.19
C PRO A 144 17.75 -2.89 2.44
N THR A 145 18.56 -2.09 3.14
CA THR A 145 19.29 -0.95 2.56
C THR A 145 20.39 -1.40 1.59
N LYS A 146 20.91 -2.62 1.77
CA LYS A 146 21.92 -3.24 0.92
C LYS A 146 21.26 -4.00 -0.22
N LYS A 147 21.70 -3.73 -1.45
CA LYS A 147 21.25 -4.45 -2.65
C LYS A 147 21.58 -5.94 -2.55
N GLY A 148 20.75 -6.78 -3.16
CA GLY A 148 20.96 -8.23 -3.25
C GLY A 148 20.54 -9.03 -2.02
N ARG A 149 19.94 -8.38 -1.01
CA ARG A 149 19.34 -9.06 0.15
C ARG A 149 17.84 -9.27 -0.11
N PRO A 150 17.26 -10.39 0.35
CA PRO A 150 15.83 -10.66 0.16
C PRO A 150 15.00 -9.65 0.96
N CYS A 151 13.87 -9.25 0.37
CA CYS A 151 12.83 -8.52 1.07
C CYS A 151 11.83 -9.50 1.68
N ASP A 152 11.11 -9.05 2.69
CA ASP A 152 10.12 -9.85 3.39
C ASP A 152 8.80 -9.08 3.50
N TRP A 153 7.68 -9.76 3.31
CA TRP A 153 6.34 -9.21 3.44
C TRP A 153 5.58 -10.04 4.44
N GLN A 154 5.19 -9.42 5.56
CA GLN A 154 4.32 -10.00 6.55
C GLN A 154 2.93 -9.39 6.40
N ASP A 155 1.97 -10.21 5.99
CA ASP A 155 0.55 -9.83 5.98
C ASP A 155 0.03 -9.79 7.42
N MET A 156 -0.77 -8.79 7.75
CA MET A 156 -1.39 -8.59 9.07
C MET A 156 -2.91 -8.41 8.95
N SER A 157 -3.51 -8.80 7.83
CA SER A 157 -4.96 -8.86 7.67
C SER A 157 -5.56 -9.84 8.68
N GLU A 158 -6.61 -9.45 9.41
CA GLU A 158 -7.24 -10.23 10.47
C GLU A 158 -7.98 -11.51 9.99
N ASP A 159 -7.89 -11.86 8.71
CA ASP A 159 -8.53 -13.06 8.12
C ASP A 159 -7.74 -14.36 8.33
N ASP A 160 -6.53 -14.30 8.90
CA ASP A 160 -5.83 -15.49 9.41
C ASP A 160 -6.00 -15.55 10.93
N GLY A 161 -7.17 -16.02 11.37
CA GLY A 161 -7.39 -16.38 12.77
C GLY A 161 -6.28 -17.33 13.22
N ASN A 162 -5.39 -16.84 14.11
CA ASN A 162 -4.28 -17.52 14.79
C ASN A 162 -2.85 -17.21 14.30
N VAL A 163 -2.30 -16.02 14.54
CA VAL A 163 -0.88 -15.85 14.99
C VAL A 163 -0.70 -14.53 15.77
N LEU A 164 -1.35 -14.37 16.91
CA LEU A 164 -0.84 -13.53 18.01
C LEU A 164 -1.07 -14.25 19.34
N LYS A 165 -0.51 -15.45 19.47
CA LYS A 165 -0.14 -16.00 20.77
C LYS A 165 1.33 -16.40 20.74
N GLN A 166 2.01 -15.96 21.80
CA GLN A 166 3.33 -16.36 22.26
C GLN A 166 4.55 -15.73 21.56
N LYS A 167 4.93 -14.57 22.10
CA LYS A 167 6.25 -14.47 22.73
C LYS A 167 6.12 -13.88 24.14
N GLU A 168 5.44 -14.62 25.01
CA GLU A 168 5.73 -14.53 26.44
C GLU A 168 6.96 -15.40 26.70
N THR A 169 7.98 -14.78 27.24
CA THR A 169 9.24 -15.44 27.60
C THR A 169 9.01 -16.15 28.94
N PRO A 170 9.33 -17.46 29.06
CA PRO A 170 9.31 -18.14 30.35
C PRO A 170 10.65 -17.91 31.07
N ALA A 171 10.60 -17.41 32.30
CA ALA A 171 11.69 -17.48 33.26
C ALA A 171 11.12 -17.43 34.69
N ASP A 172 11.04 -18.61 35.32
CA ASP A 172 11.25 -18.95 36.75
C ASP A 172 10.42 -18.19 37.83
N ALA A 173 9.78 -18.79 38.84
CA ALA A 173 10.00 -20.06 39.50
C ALA A 173 8.82 -20.48 40.44
N GLU A 174 8.80 -21.79 40.67
CA GLU A 174 8.42 -22.57 41.86
C GLU A 174 6.99 -23.10 42.13
N PRO A 175 6.86 -24.40 42.50
CA PRO A 175 5.60 -25.11 42.65
C PRO A 175 5.16 -25.27 44.11
N ALA A 176 3.85 -25.40 44.33
CA ALA A 176 3.31 -25.91 45.60
C ALA A 176 2.11 -26.84 45.33
N PRO A 177 1.85 -27.80 46.22
CA PRO A 177 1.49 -29.16 45.84
C PRO A 177 -0.02 -29.46 45.79
N ALA A 178 -0.29 -30.62 45.21
CA ALA A 178 -1.57 -31.25 44.95
C ALA A 178 -2.52 -31.37 46.15
N LEU A 179 -3.82 -31.30 45.86
CA LEU A 179 -4.85 -32.06 46.54
C LEU A 179 -5.72 -32.76 45.49
N GLN A 180 -5.74 -34.08 45.60
CA GLN A 180 -6.54 -35.04 44.85
C GLN A 180 -7.99 -34.95 45.34
N ASP A 181 -8.97 -35.24 44.46
CA ASP A 181 -10.05 -36.17 44.78
C ASP A 181 -10.85 -36.62 43.54
N ALA A 182 -10.84 -37.95 43.36
CA ALA A 182 -11.89 -38.87 42.89
C ALA A 182 -12.79 -38.57 41.65
N ALA A 183 -12.46 -39.24 40.53
CA ALA A 183 -13.19 -40.34 39.81
C ALA A 183 -14.73 -40.51 39.92
N PRO A 184 -15.42 -41.31 39.04
CA PRO A 184 -15.18 -41.70 37.63
C PRO A 184 -16.46 -41.75 36.74
N ALA A 185 -16.29 -42.29 35.51
CA ALA A 185 -17.28 -42.91 34.59
C ALA A 185 -17.95 -41.94 33.57
N GLU A 186 -18.13 -42.24 32.27
CA GLU A 186 -18.39 -43.52 31.59
C GLU A 186 -17.84 -43.60 30.15
N THR A 187 -17.70 -44.86 29.74
CA THR A 187 -17.42 -45.45 28.43
C THR A 187 -18.45 -45.16 27.34
N GLY A 188 -18.02 -45.14 26.07
CA GLY A 188 -18.91 -45.36 24.92
C GLY A 188 -18.23 -45.18 23.55
N PRO A 189 -18.11 -46.23 22.71
CA PRO A 189 -17.44 -46.19 21.41
C PRO A 189 -18.44 -46.02 20.24
N SER A 190 -17.96 -45.53 19.08
CA SER A 190 -18.61 -45.84 17.80
C SER A 190 -17.61 -45.78 16.64
N ALA A 191 -17.38 -46.95 16.06
CA ALA A 191 -16.86 -47.16 14.73
C ALA A 191 -17.86 -46.65 13.66
N GLY A 192 -17.39 -46.42 12.43
CA GLY A 192 -18.25 -46.02 11.31
C GLY A 192 -17.51 -45.95 9.97
N SER A 193 -17.19 -47.13 9.45
CA SER A 193 -17.07 -47.59 8.07
C SER A 193 -17.05 -46.62 6.86
N ASP A 194 -16.10 -46.89 5.97
CA ASP A 194 -16.25 -47.15 4.53
C ASP A 194 -17.12 -46.24 3.66
N ALA A 195 -16.49 -45.67 2.62
CA ALA A 195 -17.00 -45.78 1.25
C ALA A 195 -15.88 -45.51 0.23
N ALA A 196 -15.36 -46.60 -0.33
CA ALA A 196 -14.74 -46.59 -1.63
C ALA A 196 -15.76 -46.22 -2.72
N GLY A 197 -15.30 -45.53 -3.74
CA GLY A 197 -16.02 -45.39 -5.00
C GLY A 197 -15.06 -45.29 -6.17
N PRO A 198 -15.20 -46.22 -7.14
CA PRO A 198 -14.90 -46.05 -8.57
C PRO A 198 -15.36 -44.67 -9.05
N ILE A 199 -15.09 -44.11 -10.21
CA ILE A 199 -15.17 -44.68 -11.55
C ILE A 199 -14.72 -43.54 -12.48
N GLY A 200 -14.12 -43.90 -13.61
CA GLY A 200 -14.72 -43.46 -14.86
C GLY A 200 -14.00 -42.39 -15.67
N LEU A 201 -13.35 -42.92 -16.70
CA LEU A 201 -13.50 -42.53 -18.10
C LEU A 201 -12.60 -41.41 -18.68
N ALA A 202 -11.73 -41.91 -19.55
CA ALA A 202 -11.07 -41.25 -20.64
C ALA A 202 -11.99 -40.40 -21.53
N ASP A 203 -11.41 -39.38 -22.14
CA ASP A 203 -11.68 -39.05 -23.53
C ASP A 203 -10.42 -38.43 -24.18
N PRO A 204 -9.86 -39.02 -25.26
CA PRO A 204 -8.89 -38.38 -26.13
C PRO A 204 -9.60 -37.76 -27.34
N GLY A 205 -9.58 -36.43 -27.41
CA GLY A 205 -9.91 -35.62 -28.59
C GLY A 205 -8.91 -34.51 -28.77
#